data_AF-A0AB39Z2N7-F1
#
_entry.id   AF-A0AB39Z2N7-F1
#
_cell.length_a   1.000
_cell.length_b   1.000
_cell.length_c   1.000
_cell.angle_alpha   90.00
_cell.angle_beta   90.00
_cell.angle_gamma   90.00
#
_symmetry.space_group_name_H-M   'P 1'
#
loop_
_entity.id
_entity.type
_entity.pdbx_description
1 polymer ?
#
loop_
_entity_poly.entity_id
_entity_poly.type
_entity_poly.pdbx_seq_one_letter_code
_entity_poly.pdbx_strand_id
1 'polypeptide(L)'
;MVSNVKLILAFTVLATLACTGYAIKCYQCDSLTNPKCGKDIKSDADLVLDCSRTAPPRFLQNFFPVRNATGCMKQTIEIPGNPQIVRSCYFGDLNNKQTGCQTDVSLTTNKLLSCEVCTENECNGSSSMAPIAGVILLFFGLARLLA
;
A
#
# COMPACT_ATOMS: atom_id res chain seq x y z
N MET A 1 1.41 41.15 20.34
CA MET A 1 0.69 40.62 19.14
C MET A 1 1.64 40.03 18.09
N VAL A 2 2.68 40.74 17.64
CA VAL A 2 3.59 40.28 16.56
C VAL A 2 4.36 38.99 16.87
N SER A 3 4.70 38.74 18.15
CA SER A 3 5.43 37.54 18.58
C SER A 3 4.62 36.24 18.44
N ASN A 4 3.33 36.27 18.77
CA ASN A 4 2.46 35.09 18.68
C ASN A 4 2.19 34.70 17.22
N VAL A 5 2.11 35.68 16.31
CA VAL A 5 1.93 35.42 14.87
C VAL A 5 3.15 34.70 14.28
N LYS A 6 4.37 35.11 14.66
CA LYS A 6 5.60 34.43 14.23
C LYS A 6 5.69 32.99 14.76
N LEU A 7 5.25 32.78 15.99
CA LEU A 7 5.28 31.47 16.66
C LEU A 7 4.26 30.51 16.04
N ILE A 8 3.06 30.99 15.73
CA ILE A 8 2.03 30.23 14.99
C ILE A 8 2.54 29.87 13.59
N LEU A 9 3.14 30.82 12.86
CA LEU A 9 3.68 30.59 11.52
C LEU A 9 4.82 29.56 11.52
N ALA A 10 5.70 29.62 12.53
CA ALA A 10 6.78 28.65 12.67
C ALA A 10 6.23 27.24 12.96
N PHE A 11 5.21 27.12 13.81
CA PHE A 11 4.55 25.84 14.10
C PHE A 11 3.82 25.26 12.89
N THR A 12 3.13 26.09 12.11
CA THR A 12 2.43 25.61 10.90
C THR A 12 3.43 25.15 9.83
N VAL A 13 4.55 25.84 9.65
CA VAL A 13 5.64 25.40 8.77
C VAL A 13 6.27 24.09 9.26
N LEU A 14 6.54 23.95 10.56
CA LEU A 14 7.10 22.70 11.10
C LEU A 14 6.15 21.51 10.91
N ALA A 15 4.84 21.73 11.10
CA ALA A 15 3.82 20.71 10.92
C ALA A 15 3.65 20.30 9.45
N THR A 16 3.75 21.22 8.49
CA THR A 16 3.67 20.88 7.06
C THR A 16 4.90 20.14 6.57
N LEU A 17 6.11 20.49 7.05
CA LEU A 17 7.32 19.74 6.71
C LEU A 17 7.32 18.31 7.28
N ALA A 18 6.74 18.09 8.47
CA ALA A 18 6.65 16.76 9.09
C ALA A 18 5.82 15.76 8.25
N CYS A 19 4.95 16.23 7.36
CA CYS A 19 4.14 15.38 6.49
C CYS A 19 4.87 14.91 5.21
N THR A 20 6.06 15.44 4.90
CA THR A 20 6.73 15.19 3.61
C THR A 20 7.64 13.95 3.56
N GLY A 21 7.68 13.15 4.63
CA GLY A 21 8.62 12.02 4.76
C GLY A 21 8.01 10.62 4.86
N TYR A 22 6.69 10.45 4.73
CA TYR A 22 6.09 9.13 4.87
C TYR A 22 6.13 8.36 3.55
N ALA A 23 6.91 7.28 3.55
CA ALA A 23 6.79 6.25 2.52
C ALA A 23 5.56 5.38 2.81
N ILE A 24 4.96 4.86 1.73
CA ILE A 24 3.79 3.99 1.81
C ILE A 24 4.14 2.70 2.56
N LYS A 25 3.22 2.24 3.40
CA LYS A 25 3.29 0.96 4.09
C LYS A 25 2.39 -0.03 3.39
N CYS A 26 2.90 -1.22 3.08
CA CYS A 26 2.17 -2.25 2.36
C CYS A 26 2.32 -3.60 3.04
N TYR A 27 1.34 -4.48 2.88
CA TYR A 27 1.55 -5.89 3.21
C TYR A 27 2.62 -6.47 2.27
N GLN A 28 3.61 -7.16 2.83
CA GLN A 28 4.70 -7.83 2.13
C GLN A 28 4.73 -9.30 2.54
N CYS A 29 4.11 -10.17 1.76
CA CYS A 29 3.98 -11.58 2.11
C CYS A 29 3.60 -12.46 0.90
N ASP A 30 3.73 -13.77 1.10
CA ASP A 30 3.37 -14.80 0.14
C ASP A 30 2.54 -15.89 0.83
N SER A 31 1.34 -16.19 0.32
CA SER A 31 0.44 -17.21 0.88
C SER A 31 0.98 -18.63 0.78
N LEU A 32 1.97 -18.88 -0.08
CA LEU A 32 2.63 -20.18 -0.19
C LEU A 32 3.52 -20.48 1.03
N THR A 33 4.25 -19.47 1.50
CA THR A 33 5.20 -19.60 2.62
C THR A 33 4.63 -19.14 3.95
N ASN A 34 3.61 -18.26 3.93
CA ASN A 34 2.98 -17.73 5.11
C ASN A 34 1.44 -17.86 5.04
N PRO A 35 0.82 -18.76 5.83
CA PRO A 35 -0.63 -18.98 5.78
C PRO A 35 -1.44 -17.76 6.21
N LYS A 36 -0.85 -16.80 6.94
CA LYS A 36 -1.51 -15.54 7.30
C LYS A 36 -1.69 -14.59 6.11
N CYS A 37 -0.98 -14.82 5.00
CA CYS A 37 -1.08 -14.03 3.77
C CYS A 37 -2.21 -14.49 2.84
N GLY A 38 -3.21 -15.22 3.37
CA GLY A 38 -4.33 -15.71 2.59
C GLY A 38 -5.26 -14.62 2.04
N LYS A 39 -6.43 -15.04 1.56
CA LYS A 39 -7.47 -14.15 1.04
C LYS A 39 -7.92 -13.14 2.10
N ASP A 40 -8.20 -13.66 3.29
CA ASP A 40 -8.62 -12.89 4.45
C ASP A 40 -7.39 -12.62 5.32
N ILE A 41 -6.72 -11.51 5.05
CA ILE A 41 -5.63 -11.03 5.89
C ILE A 41 -6.24 -10.23 7.04
N LYS A 42 -6.08 -10.71 8.27
CA LYS A 42 -6.36 -9.86 9.44
C LYS A 42 -5.28 -8.79 9.49
N SER A 43 -5.62 -7.59 9.97
CA SER A 43 -4.62 -6.55 10.22
C SER A 43 -3.55 -7.13 11.14
N ASP A 44 -2.39 -7.46 10.55
CA ASP A 44 -1.27 -8.10 11.21
C ASP A 44 -0.04 -7.26 10.89
N ALA A 45 0.41 -6.51 11.90
CA ALA A 45 1.51 -5.57 11.77
C ALA A 45 2.82 -6.27 11.36
N ASP A 46 2.97 -7.56 11.67
CA ASP A 46 4.17 -8.34 11.32
C ASP A 46 4.32 -8.55 9.80
N LEU A 47 3.22 -8.40 9.05
CA LEU A 47 3.21 -8.53 7.59
C LEU A 47 3.35 -7.19 6.87
N VAL A 48 3.35 -6.07 7.60
CA VAL A 48 3.42 -4.72 7.02
C VAL A 48 4.87 -4.27 6.94
N LEU A 49 5.28 -3.84 5.74
CA LEU A 49 6.59 -3.30 5.47
C LEU A 49 6.49 -1.82 5.07
N ASP A 50 7.42 -1.02 5.59
CA ASP A 50 7.68 0.34 5.11
C ASP A 50 8.46 0.26 3.79
N CYS A 51 7.84 0.68 2.69
CA CYS A 51 8.42 0.53 1.35
C CYS A 51 9.66 1.39 1.11
N SER A 52 10.00 2.34 1.99
CA SER A 52 11.31 3.03 1.95
C SER A 52 12.48 2.13 2.34
N ARG A 53 12.21 1.04 3.06
CA ARG A 53 13.24 0.14 3.61
C ARG A 53 13.62 -0.99 2.66
N THR A 54 12.98 -1.06 1.50
CA THR A 54 13.27 -2.07 0.48
C THR A 54 13.66 -1.41 -0.82
N ALA A 55 14.82 -1.78 -1.34
CA ALA A 55 15.28 -1.32 -2.64
C ALA A 55 14.57 -2.13 -3.74
N PRO A 56 14.28 -1.52 -4.91
CA PRO A 56 13.81 -2.29 -6.05
C PRO A 56 14.82 -3.41 -6.39
N PRO A 57 14.36 -4.58 -6.84
CA PRO A 57 15.21 -5.70 -7.23
C PRO A 57 16.39 -5.26 -8.10
N ARG A 58 17.60 -5.75 -7.80
CA ARG A 58 18.86 -5.27 -8.42
C ARG A 58 18.86 -5.33 -9.95
N PHE A 59 18.17 -6.28 -10.56
CA PHE A 59 18.07 -6.37 -12.02
C PHE A 59 17.34 -5.17 -12.64
N LEU A 60 16.41 -4.53 -11.92
CA LEU A 60 15.70 -3.33 -12.39
C LEU A 60 16.53 -2.06 -12.27
N GLN A 61 17.55 -2.04 -11.41
CA GLN A 61 18.38 -0.85 -11.16
C GLN A 61 19.24 -0.46 -12.37
N ASN A 62 19.56 -1.42 -13.25
CA ASN A 62 20.36 -1.16 -14.45
C ASN A 62 19.54 -0.60 -15.63
N PHE A 63 18.21 -0.76 -15.62
CA PHE A 63 17.34 -0.41 -16.75
C PHE A 63 16.41 0.75 -16.47
N PHE A 64 16.11 1.02 -15.19
CA PHE A 64 15.23 2.10 -14.79
C PHE A 64 15.89 2.98 -13.74
N PRO A 65 15.75 4.32 -13.80
CA PRO A 65 16.14 5.17 -12.68
C PRO A 65 15.43 4.64 -11.44
N VAL A 66 16.19 4.34 -10.38
CA VAL A 66 15.69 3.77 -9.12
C VAL A 66 14.52 4.64 -8.63
N ARG A 67 13.29 4.16 -8.83
CA ARG A 67 12.08 4.87 -8.38
C ARG A 67 11.77 4.40 -6.97
N ASN A 68 11.36 5.32 -6.11
CA ASN A 68 10.71 4.98 -4.85
C ASN A 68 9.45 4.15 -5.15
N ALA A 69 9.02 3.32 -4.19
CA ALA A 69 7.76 2.61 -4.31
C ALA A 69 6.62 3.61 -4.59
N THR A 70 5.83 3.32 -5.62
CA THR A 70 4.72 4.16 -6.09
C THR A 70 3.37 3.69 -5.54
N GLY A 71 3.32 2.51 -4.90
CA GLY A 71 2.10 1.97 -4.31
C GLY A 71 2.28 0.62 -3.64
N CYS A 72 1.16 -0.03 -3.34
CA CYS A 72 1.08 -1.42 -2.94
C CYS A 72 0.51 -2.27 -4.07
N MET A 73 0.94 -3.53 -4.14
CA MET A 73 0.48 -4.51 -5.12
C MET A 73 -0.03 -5.77 -4.43
N LYS A 74 -1.08 -6.36 -5.02
CA LYS A 74 -1.58 -7.70 -4.71
C LYS A 74 -1.73 -8.49 -6.01
N GLN A 75 -1.05 -9.62 -6.10
CA GLN A 75 -1.14 -10.55 -7.22
C GLN A 75 -1.80 -11.84 -6.76
N THR A 76 -2.66 -12.40 -7.61
CA THR A 76 -3.14 -13.77 -7.48
C THR A 76 -2.57 -14.57 -8.65
N ILE A 77 -1.78 -15.59 -8.34
CA ILE A 77 -1.06 -16.41 -9.31
C ILE A 77 -1.61 -17.83 -9.22
N GLU A 78 -2.08 -18.37 -10.33
CA GLU A 78 -2.45 -19.77 -10.44
C GLU A 78 -1.18 -20.61 -10.50
N ILE A 79 -1.00 -21.44 -9.47
CA ILE A 79 -0.11 -22.60 -9.48
C ILE A 79 -1.00 -23.83 -9.64
N PRO A 80 -0.59 -24.87 -10.39
CA PRO A 80 -1.42 -26.05 -10.63
C PRO A 80 -2.09 -26.59 -9.34
N GLY A 81 -3.41 -26.44 -9.25
CA GLY A 81 -4.23 -26.93 -8.14
C GLY A 81 -4.39 -26.00 -6.93
N ASN A 82 -3.66 -24.88 -6.83
CA ASN A 82 -3.82 -23.95 -5.71
C ASN A 82 -3.42 -22.50 -6.07
N PRO A 83 -4.37 -21.53 -6.06
CA PRO A 83 -4.03 -20.12 -6.30
C PRO A 83 -3.26 -19.52 -5.11
N GLN A 84 -2.13 -18.89 -5.43
CA GLN A 84 -1.26 -18.20 -4.49
C GLN A 84 -1.54 -16.69 -4.52
N ILE A 85 -1.51 -16.05 -3.35
CA ILE A 85 -1.61 -14.60 -3.20
C ILE A 85 -0.24 -14.06 -2.79
N VAL A 86 0.26 -13.10 -3.56
CA VAL A 86 1.51 -12.37 -3.28
C VAL A 86 1.17 -10.90 -3.06
N ARG A 87 1.68 -10.33 -1.97
CA ARG A 87 1.53 -8.91 -1.64
C ARG A 87 2.90 -8.27 -1.53
N SER A 88 3.07 -7.09 -2.13
CA SER A 88 4.35 -6.39 -2.10
C SER A 88 4.21 -4.88 -2.25
N CYS A 89 5.32 -4.16 -2.00
CA CYS A 89 5.51 -2.82 -2.51
C CYS A 89 5.53 -2.83 -4.06
N TYR A 90 4.98 -1.80 -4.69
CA TYR A 90 4.95 -1.60 -6.13
C TYR A 90 5.96 -0.54 -6.55
N PHE A 91 6.83 -0.86 -7.51
CA PHE A 91 7.89 0.03 -8.00
C PHE A 91 7.68 0.46 -9.47
N GLY A 92 6.50 0.22 -10.03
CA GLY A 92 6.18 0.48 -11.43
C GLY A 92 5.47 1.81 -11.68
N ASP A 93 5.03 2.00 -12.92
CA ASP A 93 4.18 3.12 -13.32
C ASP A 93 2.73 2.84 -12.91
N LEU A 94 2.07 3.80 -12.26
CA LEU A 94 0.65 3.69 -11.90
C LEU A 94 -0.27 3.84 -13.12
N ASN A 95 0.19 4.52 -14.17
CA ASN A 95 -0.54 4.70 -15.43
C ASN A 95 -0.42 3.47 -16.34
N ASN A 96 0.67 2.71 -16.19
CA ASN A 96 0.90 1.47 -16.93
C ASN A 96 1.20 0.32 -15.96
N LYS A 97 0.13 -0.28 -15.43
CA LYS A 97 0.21 -1.40 -14.50
C LYS A 97 0.60 -2.72 -15.17
N GLN A 98 0.45 -2.83 -16.50
CA GLN A 98 0.71 -4.09 -17.21
C GLN A 98 2.16 -4.53 -17.06
N THR A 99 3.11 -3.61 -17.24
CA THR A 99 4.54 -3.91 -17.08
C THR A 99 4.92 -4.24 -15.64
N GLY A 100 4.39 -3.50 -14.67
CA GLY A 100 4.68 -3.74 -13.24
C GLY A 100 4.02 -5.00 -12.67
N CYS A 101 2.95 -5.48 -13.29
CA CYS A 101 2.23 -6.69 -12.88
C CYS A 101 2.73 -7.97 -13.56
N GLN A 102 3.70 -7.89 -14.48
CA GLN A 102 4.24 -9.09 -15.13
C GLN A 102 4.88 -10.02 -14.10
N THR A 103 4.55 -11.31 -14.22
CA THR A 103 5.20 -12.38 -13.46
C THR A 103 6.44 -12.85 -14.23
N ASP A 104 7.40 -13.47 -13.52
CA ASP A 104 8.62 -13.97 -14.16
C ASP A 104 8.27 -15.01 -15.23
N VAL A 105 8.54 -14.65 -16.48
CA VAL A 105 8.24 -15.45 -17.68
C VAL A 105 8.99 -16.79 -17.67
N SER A 106 10.02 -16.94 -16.83
CA SER A 106 10.76 -18.18 -16.64
C SER A 106 9.93 -19.29 -15.99
N LEU A 107 8.83 -18.97 -15.30
CA LEU A 107 7.90 -19.92 -14.70
C LEU A 107 6.72 -20.18 -15.64
N THR A 108 6.95 -20.99 -16.69
CA THR A 108 5.97 -21.33 -17.74
C THR A 108 4.66 -21.97 -17.24
N THR A 109 4.60 -22.36 -15.97
CA THR A 109 3.42 -22.99 -15.34
C THR A 109 2.56 -22.03 -14.53
N ASN A 110 3.04 -20.83 -14.25
CA ASN A 110 2.37 -19.88 -13.38
C ASN A 110 1.55 -18.89 -14.21
N LYS A 111 0.23 -18.88 -14.02
CA LYS A 111 -0.66 -17.95 -14.73
C LYS A 111 -1.11 -16.84 -13.78
N LEU A 112 -0.82 -15.59 -14.13
CA LEU A 112 -1.35 -14.44 -13.40
C LEU A 112 -2.87 -14.37 -13.57
N LEU A 113 -3.62 -14.49 -12.47
CA LEU A 113 -5.08 -14.39 -12.44
C LEU A 113 -5.56 -12.96 -12.19
N SER A 114 -4.91 -12.25 -11.27
CA SER A 114 -5.24 -10.87 -10.91
C SER A 114 -3.99 -10.11 -10.49
N CYS A 115 -3.96 -8.81 -10.77
CA CYS A 115 -3.00 -7.86 -10.21
C CYS A 115 -3.71 -6.54 -9.89
N GLU A 116 -3.72 -6.19 -8.60
CA GLU A 116 -4.33 -4.97 -8.07
C GLU A 116 -3.22 -4.06 -7.54
N VAL A 117 -3.22 -2.80 -7.97
CA VAL A 117 -2.27 -1.77 -7.52
C VAL A 117 -3.03 -0.57 -6.98
N CYS A 118 -2.67 -0.13 -5.79
CA CYS A 118 -3.28 0.96 -5.04
C CYS A 118 -2.22 1.80 -4.32
N THR A 119 -2.59 2.99 -3.83
CA THR A 119 -1.63 4.02 -3.36
C THR A 119 -1.84 4.43 -1.90
N GLU A 120 -2.77 3.80 -1.19
CA GLU A 120 -3.02 4.07 0.23
C GLU A 120 -2.25 3.07 1.11
N ASN A 121 -1.99 3.45 2.36
CA ASN A 121 -1.34 2.52 3.30
C ASN A 121 -2.18 1.25 3.46
N GLU A 122 -1.51 0.10 3.39
CA GLU A 122 -2.08 -1.22 3.65
C GLU A 122 -3.25 -1.59 2.71
N CYS A 123 -3.41 -0.86 1.60
CA CYS A 123 -4.53 -1.01 0.68
C CYS A 123 -4.52 -2.35 -0.08
N ASN A 124 -3.37 -3.02 -0.16
CA ASN A 124 -3.24 -4.36 -0.72
C ASN A 124 -3.67 -5.47 0.26
N GLY A 125 -4.26 -5.10 1.40
CA GLY A 125 -4.88 -6.01 2.36
C GLY A 125 -6.18 -6.65 1.84
N SER A 126 -7.02 -7.12 2.75
CA SER A 126 -8.41 -7.48 2.44
C SER A 126 -9.27 -6.22 2.52
N SER A 127 -10.19 -6.02 1.59
CA SER A 127 -11.15 -4.92 1.64
C SER A 127 -12.01 -5.02 2.90
N SER A 128 -11.66 -4.24 3.93
CA SER A 128 -12.53 -4.02 5.07
C SER A 128 -13.51 -2.91 4.69
N MET A 129 -14.78 -3.26 4.48
CA MET A 129 -15.86 -2.27 4.25
C MET A 129 -16.18 -1.43 5.50
N ALA A 130 -15.35 -1.46 6.54
CA ALA A 130 -15.62 -0.88 7.85
C ALA A 130 -15.65 0.67 7.95
N PRO A 131 -14.91 1.50 7.16
CA PRO A 131 -14.80 2.92 7.51
C PRO A 131 -16.05 3.72 7.15
N ILE A 132 -16.92 3.21 6.27
CA ILE A 132 -18.12 3.94 5.80
C ILE A 132 -19.17 4.05 6.91
N ALA A 133 -19.34 3.00 7.72
CA ALA A 133 -20.35 2.99 8.80
C ALA A 133 -20.02 3.99 9.92
N GLY A 134 -18.73 4.17 10.26
CA GLY A 134 -18.29 5.10 11.30
C GLY A 134 -18.49 6.57 10.91
N VAL A 135 -18.19 6.93 9.65
CA VAL A 135 -18.36 8.29 9.14
C VAL A 135 -19.85 8.67 9.11
N ILE A 136 -20.72 7.75 8.70
CA ILE A 136 -22.17 7.98 8.69
C ILE A 136 -22.70 8.27 10.10
N LEU A 137 -22.31 7.47 11.10
CA LEU A 137 -22.74 7.68 12.49
C LEU A 137 -22.21 9.00 13.08
N LEU A 138 -20.99 9.39 12.72
CA LEU A 138 -20.38 10.64 13.18
C LEU A 138 -21.09 11.86 12.59
N PHE A 139 -21.45 11.82 11.29
CA PHE A 139 -22.25 12.85 10.64
C PHE A 139 -23.63 13.02 11.27
N PHE A 140 -24.35 11.91 11.52
CA PHE A 140 -25.67 11.97 12.17
C PHE A 140 -25.59 12.38 13.65
N GLY A 141 -24.53 12.00 14.36
CA GLY A 141 -24.28 12.41 15.75
C GLY A 141 -23.99 13.91 15.87
N LEU A 142 -23.13 14.46 15.01
CA LEU A 142 -22.85 15.90 14.95
C LEU A 142 -24.09 16.72 14.55
N ALA A 143 -24.87 16.25 13.59
CA ALA A 143 -26.10 16.92 13.18
C ALA A 143 -27.15 16.99 14.30
N ARG A 144 -27.21 15.98 15.19
CA ARG A 144 -28.09 15.97 16.37
C ARG A 144 -27.61 16.85 17.52
N LEU A 145 -26.31 17.12 17.63
CA LEU A 145 -25.74 18.02 18.63
C LEU A 145 -25.85 19.50 18.24
N LEU A 146 -25.99 19.77 16.95
CA LEU A 146 -26.09 21.12 16.38
C LEU A 146 -27.54 21.57 16.06
N ALA A 147 -28.53 20.71 16.31
CA ALA A 147 -29.97 20.96 16.17
C ALA A 147 -30.64 20.99 17.54
#